data_AF-A0A432K8I9-F1
#
_entry.id   AF-A0A432K8I9-F1
#
_cell.length_a   1.000
_cell.length_b   1.000
_cell.length_c   1.000
_cell.angle_alpha   90.00
_cell.angle_beta   90.00
_cell.angle_gamma   90.00
#
_symmetry.space_group_name_H-M   'P 1'
#
loop_
_entity.id
_entity.type
_entity.pdbx_description
1 polymer ?
#
loop_
_entity_poly.entity_id
_entity_poly.type
_entity_poly.pdbx_seq_one_letter_code
_entity_poly.pdbx_strand_id
1 'polypeptide(L)'
;PAHPGRFGIGLTEYVSQGEVFDDVKIVERLNGGSRAGENERAEELCKSHNLLGVGGSDAHLTSHIATCMTDFKAAVKNENNLVDALLSKEFQPVWLENVVNGAS
;
A
#
# COMPACT_ATOMS: atom_id res chain seq x y z
N PRO A 1 -6.00 -5.30 1.40
CA PRO A 1 -5.79 -5.32 2.87
C PRO A 1 -4.91 -4.16 3.34
N ALA A 2 -5.31 -3.45 4.40
CA ALA A 2 -4.52 -2.37 4.98
C ALA A 2 -3.38 -2.93 5.86
N HIS A 3 -2.27 -2.20 5.93
CA HIS A 3 -1.07 -2.46 6.74
C HIS A 3 -0.76 -3.98 6.93
N PRO A 4 -0.58 -4.73 5.83
CA PRO A 4 -0.50 -6.19 5.83
C PRO A 4 0.76 -6.72 6.53
N GLY A 5 1.80 -5.91 6.68
CA GLY A 5 3.03 -6.29 7.38
C GLY A 5 2.99 -6.09 8.89
N ARG A 6 1.90 -5.55 9.45
CA ARG A 6 1.77 -5.28 10.89
C ARG A 6 1.94 -6.56 11.71
N PHE A 7 2.90 -6.59 12.62
CA PHE A 7 3.20 -7.84 13.34
C PHE A 7 2.02 -8.32 14.19
N GLY A 8 1.80 -9.64 14.17
CA GLY A 8 0.80 -10.32 14.98
C GLY A 8 -0.64 -10.25 14.44
N ILE A 9 -0.96 -9.33 13.52
CA ILE A 9 -2.33 -9.18 12.96
C ILE A 9 -2.38 -8.86 11.46
N GLY A 10 -1.26 -8.62 10.80
CA GLY A 10 -1.21 -8.29 9.39
C GLY A 10 -1.48 -9.50 8.50
N LEU A 11 -1.86 -9.26 7.24
CA LEU A 11 -2.08 -10.31 6.23
C LEU A 11 -0.89 -11.29 6.13
N THR A 12 0.34 -10.79 6.32
CA THR A 12 1.55 -11.64 6.33
C THR A 12 1.46 -12.77 7.35
N GLU A 13 0.83 -12.56 8.52
CA GLU A 13 0.68 -13.60 9.54
C GLU A 13 -0.25 -14.72 9.05
N TYR A 14 -1.41 -14.36 8.51
CA TYR A 14 -2.40 -15.30 8.01
C TYR A 14 -1.87 -16.13 6.84
N VAL A 15 -1.19 -15.48 5.90
CA VAL A 15 -0.56 -16.16 4.76
C VAL A 15 0.56 -17.10 5.23
N SER A 16 1.33 -16.72 6.25
CA SER A 16 2.36 -17.62 6.84
C SER A 16 1.77 -18.85 7.54
N GLN A 17 0.50 -18.79 7.96
CA GLN A 17 -0.25 -19.90 8.53
C GLN A 17 -0.89 -20.80 7.46
N GLY A 18 -0.72 -20.47 6.18
CA GLY A 18 -1.23 -21.23 5.04
C GLY A 18 -2.60 -20.77 4.55
N GLU A 19 -3.11 -19.63 5.02
CA GLU A 19 -4.34 -19.06 4.47
C GLU A 19 -4.11 -18.51 3.06
N VAL A 20 -5.11 -18.71 2.18
CA VAL A 20 -5.06 -18.32 0.78
C VAL A 20 -6.19 -17.35 0.48
N PHE A 21 -5.87 -16.25 -0.20
CA PHE A 21 -6.79 -15.16 -0.53
C PHE A 21 -6.75 -14.87 -2.04
N ASP A 22 -7.30 -15.78 -2.84
CA ASP A 22 -7.20 -15.72 -4.31
C ASP A 22 -7.86 -14.47 -4.92
N ASP A 23 -8.86 -13.90 -4.27
CA ASP A 23 -9.54 -12.68 -4.75
C ASP A 23 -8.82 -11.38 -4.35
N VAL A 24 -7.81 -11.46 -3.48
CA VAL A 24 -7.02 -10.29 -3.08
C VAL A 24 -5.91 -10.06 -4.09
N LYS A 25 -5.95 -8.93 -4.79
CA LYS A 25 -4.93 -8.53 -5.78
C LYS A 25 -4.15 -7.28 -5.41
N ILE A 26 -4.69 -6.47 -4.49
CA ILE A 26 -4.13 -5.17 -4.11
C ILE A 26 -4.08 -5.08 -2.58
N VAL A 27 -2.92 -4.71 -2.06
CA VAL A 27 -2.67 -4.51 -0.62
C VAL A 27 -1.97 -3.18 -0.39
N GLU A 28 -2.03 -2.67 0.84
CA GLU A 28 -1.23 -1.51 1.22
C GLU A 28 0.23 -1.94 1.37
N ARG A 29 1.07 -1.57 0.40
CA ARG A 29 2.49 -1.94 0.38
C ARG A 29 3.36 -0.94 1.13
N LEU A 30 2.89 0.31 1.22
CA LEU A 30 3.60 1.38 1.90
C LEU A 30 2.63 2.11 2.83
N ASN A 31 2.91 2.09 4.12
CA ASN A 31 2.10 2.79 5.11
C ASN A 31 2.97 3.77 5.89
N GLY A 32 2.51 5.02 6.01
CA GLY A 32 3.22 6.11 6.67
C GLY A 32 3.26 6.02 8.20
N GLY A 33 2.36 5.24 8.80
CA GLY A 33 2.29 4.92 10.22
C GLY A 33 2.94 3.57 10.60
N SER A 34 3.48 2.82 9.63
CA SER A 34 4.21 1.57 9.88
C SER A 34 5.43 1.81 10.76
N ARG A 35 5.67 0.90 11.71
CA ARG A 35 6.97 0.84 12.41
C ARG A 35 8.00 0.09 11.57
N ALA A 36 9.26 0.18 11.99
CA ALA A 36 10.38 -0.52 11.35
C ALA A 36 10.09 -2.02 11.15
N GLY A 37 10.30 -2.52 9.93
CA GLY A 37 10.06 -3.90 9.53
C GLY A 37 8.68 -4.16 8.92
N GLU A 38 7.66 -3.33 9.17
CA GLU A 38 6.30 -3.61 8.69
C GLU A 38 6.16 -3.35 7.18
N ASN A 39 6.76 -2.27 6.66
CA ASN A 39 6.74 -2.00 5.23
C ASN A 39 7.60 -3.02 4.46
N GLU A 40 8.71 -3.50 5.04
CA GLU A 40 9.55 -4.55 4.45
C GLU A 40 8.80 -5.88 4.33
N ARG A 41 8.02 -6.24 5.36
CA ARG A 41 7.14 -7.43 5.34
C ARG A 41 6.03 -7.29 4.29
N ALA A 42 5.44 -6.11 4.16
CA ALA A 42 4.42 -5.84 3.14
C ALA A 42 5.00 -5.93 1.72
N GLU A 43 6.20 -5.40 1.51
CA GLU A 43 6.94 -5.48 0.25
C GLU A 43 7.28 -6.93 -0.12
N GLU A 44 7.77 -7.72 0.83
CA GLU A 44 8.06 -9.14 0.63
C GLU A 44 6.80 -9.92 0.26
N LEU A 45 5.69 -9.69 0.97
CA LEU A 45 4.39 -10.30 0.67
C LEU A 45 3.92 -9.97 -0.76
N CYS A 46 4.09 -8.72 -1.20
CA CYS A 46 3.72 -8.32 -2.56
C CYS A 46 4.54 -9.08 -3.60
N LYS A 47 5.85 -9.20 -3.38
CA LYS A 47 6.77 -9.90 -4.29
C LYS A 47 6.49 -11.39 -4.36
N SER A 48 6.28 -12.07 -3.23
CA SER A 48 6.08 -13.52 -3.19
C SER A 48 4.72 -13.97 -3.71
N HIS A 49 3.69 -13.12 -3.62
CA HIS A 49 2.33 -13.45 -4.06
C HIS A 49 1.87 -12.68 -5.30
N ASN A 50 2.78 -11.94 -5.96
CA ASN A 50 2.48 -11.13 -7.16
C ASN A 50 1.29 -10.17 -6.93
N LEU A 51 1.28 -9.51 -5.77
CA LEU A 51 0.25 -8.53 -5.38
C LEU A 51 0.71 -7.12 -5.79
N LEU A 52 -0.26 -6.29 -6.14
CA LEU A 52 -0.04 -4.86 -6.37
C LEU A 52 -0.11 -4.10 -5.05
N GLY A 53 0.60 -2.97 -4.99
CA GLY A 53 0.76 -2.18 -3.78
C GLY A 53 0.19 -0.78 -3.89
N VAL A 54 -0.71 -0.40 -2.99
CA VAL A 54 -1.10 1.01 -2.75
C VAL A 54 -0.33 1.58 -1.55
N GLY A 55 -0.32 2.91 -1.44
CA GLY A 55 0.27 3.64 -0.33
C GLY A 55 -0.73 4.53 0.40
N GLY A 56 -0.57 4.65 1.72
CA GLY A 56 -1.46 5.44 2.58
C GLY A 56 -0.74 5.96 3.82
N SER A 57 -1.12 7.15 4.30
CA SER A 57 -0.44 7.78 5.44
C SER A 57 -0.83 7.23 6.81
N ASP A 58 -2.01 6.61 6.94
CA ASP A 58 -2.59 6.12 8.21
C ASP A 58 -2.47 7.17 9.35
N ALA A 59 -2.75 8.42 8.99
CA ALA A 59 -2.40 9.58 9.80
C ALA A 59 -3.36 9.74 10.99
N HIS A 60 -2.79 9.71 12.20
CA HIS A 60 -3.49 10.04 13.44
C HIS A 60 -3.18 11.46 13.95
N LEU A 61 -2.28 12.17 13.25
CA LEU A 61 -1.91 13.57 13.48
C LEU A 61 -1.96 14.32 12.15
N THR A 62 -2.37 15.59 12.18
CA THR A 62 -2.46 16.44 10.98
C THR A 62 -1.13 16.56 10.24
N SER A 63 -0.02 16.58 10.96
CA SER A 63 1.33 16.64 10.38
C SER A 63 1.74 15.40 9.59
N HIS A 64 1.04 14.27 9.75
CA HIS A 64 1.34 13.03 9.03
C HIS A 64 0.43 12.83 7.82
N ILE A 65 -0.53 13.73 7.57
CA ILE A 65 -1.37 13.64 6.38
C ILE A 65 -0.50 13.71 5.14
N ALA A 66 -0.73 12.79 4.19
CA ALA A 66 -0.05 12.72 2.91
C ALA A 66 1.48 12.49 2.99
N THR A 67 2.02 11.96 4.09
CA THR A 67 3.43 11.51 4.13
C THR A 67 3.65 10.34 3.15
N CYS A 68 2.67 9.45 3.04
CA CYS A 68 2.62 8.35 2.09
C CYS A 68 1.30 8.39 1.29
N MET A 69 1.38 8.10 -0.01
CA MET A 69 0.27 8.21 -0.95
C MET A 69 0.32 7.11 -2.02
N THR A 70 -0.74 7.00 -2.81
CA THR A 70 -0.74 6.24 -4.07
C THR A 70 -0.71 7.21 -5.24
N ASP A 71 0.33 7.10 -6.07
CA ASP A 71 0.45 7.81 -7.33
C ASP A 71 -0.29 7.01 -8.41
N PHE A 72 -1.36 7.58 -8.94
CA PHE A 72 -2.16 7.00 -10.03
C PHE A 72 -1.84 7.73 -11.32
N LYS A 73 -1.63 6.97 -12.41
CA LYS A 73 -1.49 7.56 -13.74
C LYS A 73 -2.78 8.24 -14.23
N ALA A 74 -3.93 7.74 -13.80
CA ALA A 74 -5.25 8.31 -14.10
C ALA A 74 -5.66 9.38 -13.08
N ALA A 75 -6.43 10.37 -13.52
CA ALA A 75 -7.01 11.36 -12.62
C ALA A 75 -8.19 10.75 -11.83
N VAL A 76 -8.07 10.71 -10.50
CA VAL A 76 -9.12 10.20 -9.60
C VAL A 76 -9.91 11.37 -9.02
N LYS A 77 -11.19 11.51 -9.42
CA LYS A 77 -12.08 12.59 -8.93
C LYS A 77 -13.29 12.10 -8.14
N ASN A 78 -13.52 10.79 -8.16
CA ASN A 78 -14.62 10.11 -7.47
C ASN A 78 -14.26 8.63 -7.27
N GLU A 79 -15.14 7.90 -6.59
CA GLU A 79 -14.96 6.49 -6.25
C GLU A 79 -14.90 5.59 -7.50
N ASN A 80 -15.71 5.84 -8.53
CA ASN A 80 -15.67 5.05 -9.76
C ASN A 80 -14.32 5.21 -10.47
N ASN A 81 -13.78 6.43 -10.55
CA ASN A 81 -12.46 6.67 -11.10
C ASN A 81 -11.37 5.96 -10.29
N LEU A 82 -11.51 5.87 -8.96
CA LEU A 82 -10.58 5.13 -8.12
C LEU A 82 -10.61 3.64 -8.45
N VAL A 83 -11.81 3.05 -8.58
CA VAL A 83 -11.96 1.64 -8.97
C VAL A 83 -11.35 1.39 -10.34
N ASP A 84 -11.64 2.23 -11.33
CA ASP A 84 -11.06 2.12 -12.68
C ASP A 84 -9.52 2.23 -12.65
N ALA A 85 -8.99 3.17 -11.87
CA ALA A 85 -7.54 3.36 -11.73
C ALA A 85 -6.86 2.16 -11.05
N LEU A 86 -7.50 1.55 -10.04
CA LEU A 86 -7.01 0.31 -9.42
C LEU A 86 -7.06 -0.88 -10.38
N LEU A 87 -8.14 -1.01 -11.16
CA LEU A 87 -8.29 -2.06 -12.16
C LEU A 87 -7.30 -1.92 -13.32
N SER A 88 -6.87 -0.70 -13.64
CA SER A 88 -5.86 -0.42 -14.66
C SER A 88 -4.46 -0.96 -14.31
N LYS A 89 -4.19 -1.16 -13.01
CA LYS A 89 -2.87 -1.54 -12.46
C LYS A 89 -1.76 -0.50 -12.71
N GLU A 90 -2.10 0.69 -13.19
CA GLU A 90 -1.15 1.79 -13.46
C GLU A 90 -1.04 2.73 -12.26
N PHE A 91 -0.49 2.21 -11.15
CA PHE A 91 -0.28 2.97 -9.93
C PHE A 91 0.92 2.45 -9.13
N GLN A 92 1.42 3.29 -8.23
CA GLN A 92 2.52 2.94 -7.33
C GLN A 92 2.39 3.67 -5.98
N PRO A 93 2.82 3.04 -4.88
CA PRO A 93 2.93 3.73 -3.60
C PRO A 93 4.14 4.65 -3.61
N VAL A 94 4.01 5.83 -3.00
CA VAL A 94 5.07 6.83 -2.94
C VAL A 94 5.16 7.45 -1.55
N TRP A 95 6.38 7.85 -1.18
CA TRP A 95 6.59 8.86 -0.14
C TRP A 95 6.48 10.23 -0.80
N LEU A 96 5.65 11.13 -0.24
CA LEU A 96 5.46 12.45 -0.86
C LEU A 96 6.77 13.24 -0.93
N GLU A 97 7.62 13.11 0.09
CA GLU A 97 8.96 13.71 0.09
C GLU A 97 9.82 13.28 -1.11
N ASN A 98 9.75 12.01 -1.52
CA ASN A 98 10.53 11.50 -2.64
C ASN A 98 10.04 12.08 -3.97
N VAL A 99 8.72 12.20 -4.14
CA VAL A 99 8.11 12.80 -5.33
C VAL A 99 8.46 14.29 -5.43
N VAL A 100 8.35 15.02 -4.32
CA VAL A 100 8.66 16.47 -4.29
C VAL A 100 10.15 16.73 -4.54
N ASN A 101 11.02 15.86 -4.06
CA ASN A 101 12.47 16.00 -4.20
C ASN A 101 13.01 15.42 -5.53
N GLY A 102 12.16 14.84 -6.38
CA GLY A 102 12.57 14.24 -7.66
C GLY A 102 13.39 12.95 -7.50
N ALA A 103 13.36 12.31 -6.33
CA ALA A 103 13.96 11.01 -6.11
C ALA A 103 12.92 9.95 -6.49
N SER A 104 12.93 9.49 -7.74
CA SER A 104 12.14 8.35 -8.22
C SER A 104 12.92 7.05 -8.12
#